data_AF-A0A6B3EAF4-F1
#
_entry.id   AF-A0A6B3EAF4-F1
#
_cell.length_a   1.000
_cell.length_b   1.000
_cell.length_c   1.000
_cell.angle_alpha   90.00
_cell.angle_beta   90.00
_cell.angle_gamma   90.00
#
_symmetry.space_group_name_H-M   'P 1'
#
loop_
_entity.id
_entity.type
_entity.pdbx_description
1 polymer ?
#
loop_
_entity_poly.entity_id
_entity_poly.type
_entity_poly.pdbx_seq_one_letter_code
_entity_poly.pdbx_strand_id
1 'polypeptide(L)'
;MSGENSAQQRNADAKHDGDSPGSGPGPGSGPGYDYDVLVIGSGFGGAVSALRLTEKGYRVGVLEAGRRFTRDELPRTSWDMKNYLWAPALGLYGIQRIHLLGNVMVLAGAGVGGGSLNYANTLYVPPRAFFEDPQWKEITDWAGELKPYYAQAQRMLGVRLNPTVTPSDVHLKNAAEAMGVGDSFHLAPVGVYFGDGEDGDGSRRAAPGAEVPDPYFGGEGPSRRACTECGECMTGCRHGAKNTLNENYL
;
A
#
# COMPACT_ATOMS: atom_id res chain seq x y z
N MET A 1 51.17 -53.53 -5.79
CA MET A 1 50.07 -53.16 -4.87
C MET A 1 49.05 -52.41 -5.71
N SER A 2 47.90 -53.06 -5.83
CA SER A 2 46.65 -52.64 -6.48
C SER A 2 46.22 -51.21 -6.08
N GLY A 3 45.52 -50.44 -6.92
CA GLY A 3 44.86 -50.78 -8.16
C GLY A 3 44.50 -49.55 -8.99
N GLU A 4 44.37 -49.82 -10.29
CA GLU A 4 43.99 -48.95 -11.38
C GLU A 4 42.47 -48.80 -11.49
N ASN A 5 42.04 -47.55 -11.72
CA ASN A 5 41.29 -47.10 -12.90
C ASN A 5 39.82 -47.54 -13.14
N SER A 6 38.99 -46.50 -13.36
CA SER A 6 38.04 -46.35 -14.48
C SER A 6 36.63 -46.98 -14.46
N ALA A 7 35.74 -46.25 -15.17
CA ALA A 7 34.50 -46.63 -15.84
C ALA A 7 33.19 -46.58 -15.01
N GLN A 8 32.28 -45.64 -15.31
CA GLN A 8 31.27 -45.69 -16.40
C GLN A 8 30.21 -46.79 -16.24
N GLN A 9 28.97 -46.34 -15.94
CA GLN A 9 27.69 -46.71 -16.58
C GLN A 9 27.17 -48.17 -16.55
N ARG A 10 25.84 -48.26 -16.30
CA ARG A 10 24.86 -49.39 -16.38
C ARG A 10 24.48 -49.93 -14.99
N ASN A 11 23.24 -50.23 -14.59
CA ASN A 11 21.93 -50.52 -15.22
C ASN A 11 20.82 -50.20 -14.17
N ALA A 12 19.68 -49.61 -14.54
CA ALA A 12 18.37 -50.25 -14.79
C ALA A 12 17.71 -50.99 -13.58
N ASP A 13 16.50 -50.51 -13.25
CA ASP A 13 15.33 -51.20 -12.68
C ASP A 13 15.40 -51.91 -11.31
N ALA A 14 14.75 -51.30 -10.31
CA ALA A 14 13.96 -52.01 -9.31
C ALA A 14 12.81 -51.12 -8.79
N LYS A 15 11.57 -51.47 -9.14
CA LYS A 15 10.34 -51.04 -8.50
C LYS A 15 10.06 -51.90 -7.25
N HIS A 16 9.23 -51.32 -6.39
CA HIS A 16 8.26 -51.91 -5.45
C HIS A 16 8.59 -51.90 -3.93
N ASP A 17 7.76 -51.09 -3.27
CA ASP A 17 7.05 -51.29 -2.00
C ASP A 17 7.69 -51.02 -0.64
N GLY A 18 7.05 -50.08 0.06
CA GLY A 18 7.29 -49.71 1.45
C GLY A 18 6.38 -48.57 1.89
N ASP A 19 5.07 -48.79 1.78
CA ASP A 19 4.01 -47.91 2.29
C ASP A 19 4.15 -47.73 3.82
N SER A 20 4.22 -46.49 4.31
CA SER A 20 4.05 -46.14 5.72
C SER A 20 2.76 -45.33 5.87
N PRO A 21 1.83 -45.73 6.76
CA PRO A 21 0.49 -45.15 6.81
C PRO A 21 0.44 -43.92 7.72
N GLY A 22 -0.19 -42.84 7.24
CA GLY A 22 -0.66 -41.70 8.05
C GLY A 22 -0.39 -40.37 7.33
N SER A 23 -1.37 -39.55 6.95
CA SER A 23 -2.71 -39.28 7.48
C SER A 23 -3.68 -39.06 6.32
N GLY A 24 -4.80 -39.78 6.30
CA GLY A 24 -5.87 -39.54 5.34
C GLY A 24 -6.54 -38.17 5.55
N PRO A 25 -7.16 -37.59 4.51
CA PRO A 25 -7.93 -36.36 4.64
C PRO A 25 -9.13 -36.62 5.56
N GLY A 26 -9.29 -35.77 6.59
CA GLY A 26 -10.44 -35.82 7.49
C GLY A 26 -11.77 -35.63 6.75
N PRO A 27 -12.90 -36.12 7.28
CA PRO A 27 -14.18 -36.11 6.59
C PRO A 27 -14.76 -34.69 6.57
N GLY A 28 -14.69 -34.03 5.41
CA GLY A 28 -15.29 -32.72 5.19
C GLY A 28 -15.19 -32.16 3.77
N SER A 29 -14.82 -32.95 2.76
CA SER A 29 -14.63 -32.48 1.38
C SER A 29 -15.87 -32.71 0.51
N GLY A 30 -16.82 -31.75 0.57
CA GLY A 30 -17.53 -31.36 -0.65
C GLY A 30 -16.56 -30.68 -1.65
N PRO A 31 -16.99 -30.22 -2.83
CA PRO A 31 -16.16 -29.36 -3.68
C PRO A 31 -15.94 -28.04 -2.93
N GLY A 32 -14.94 -28.01 -2.04
CA GLY A 32 -14.66 -26.88 -1.16
C GLY A 32 -14.06 -25.73 -1.94
N TYR A 33 -14.49 -24.51 -1.64
CA TYR A 33 -13.87 -23.32 -2.19
C TYR A 33 -12.43 -23.17 -1.70
N ASP A 34 -11.54 -22.65 -2.56
CA ASP A 34 -10.14 -22.37 -2.20
C ASP A 34 -9.96 -21.21 -1.22
N TYR A 35 -10.99 -20.38 -1.05
CA TYR A 35 -10.99 -19.21 -0.16
C TYR A 35 -12.30 -19.13 0.61
N ASP A 36 -12.23 -18.67 1.86
CA ASP A 36 -13.40 -18.37 2.69
C ASP A 36 -14.01 -17.02 2.29
N VAL A 37 -13.16 -16.06 1.90
CA VAL A 37 -13.57 -14.71 1.51
C VAL A 37 -12.82 -14.27 0.26
N LEU A 38 -13.55 -13.69 -0.69
CA LEU A 38 -12.99 -13.05 -1.87
C LEU A 38 -13.19 -11.53 -1.77
N VAL A 39 -12.10 -10.78 -1.76
CA VAL A 39 -12.09 -9.31 -1.77
C VAL A 39 -11.85 -8.83 -3.20
N ILE A 40 -12.79 -8.04 -3.72
CA ILE A 40 -12.70 -7.48 -5.08
C ILE A 40 -12.14 -6.06 -5.00
N GLY A 41 -10.91 -5.90 -5.52
CA GLY A 41 -10.14 -4.67 -5.48
C GLY A 41 -9.18 -4.61 -4.29
N SER A 42 -7.98 -4.08 -4.55
CA SER A 42 -6.89 -4.02 -3.56
C SER A 42 -6.56 -2.59 -3.09
N GLY A 43 -7.51 -1.65 -3.26
CA GLY A 43 -7.41 -0.30 -2.72
C GLY A 43 -7.61 -0.25 -1.20
N PHE A 44 -7.77 0.95 -0.63
CA PHE A 44 -7.81 1.15 0.84
C PHE A 44 -8.79 0.22 1.57
N GLY A 45 -10.05 0.15 1.13
CA GLY A 45 -11.03 -0.75 1.75
C GLY A 45 -10.66 -2.22 1.61
N GLY A 46 -10.29 -2.65 0.41
CA GLY A 46 -9.95 -4.04 0.14
C GLY A 46 -8.72 -4.53 0.88
N ALA A 47 -7.65 -3.73 0.92
CA ALA A 47 -6.42 -4.06 1.62
C ALA A 47 -6.63 -4.16 3.14
N VAL A 48 -7.38 -3.22 3.73
CA VAL A 48 -7.75 -3.28 5.15
C VAL A 48 -8.59 -4.53 5.43
N SER A 49 -9.64 -4.78 4.65
CA SER A 49 -10.48 -5.96 4.81
C SER A 49 -9.68 -7.26 4.70
N ALA A 50 -8.80 -7.37 3.69
CA ALA A 50 -7.98 -8.54 3.48
C ALA A 50 -7.06 -8.82 4.67
N LEU A 51 -6.34 -7.80 5.16
CA LEU A 51 -5.47 -7.93 6.32
C LEU A 51 -6.27 -8.36 7.56
N ARG A 52 -7.35 -7.65 7.90
CA ARG A 52 -8.11 -7.91 9.14
C ARG A 52 -8.84 -9.26 9.13
N LEU A 53 -9.27 -9.74 7.97
CA LEU A 53 -9.85 -11.07 7.83
C LEU A 53 -8.78 -12.16 7.93
N THR A 54 -7.60 -11.93 7.34
CA THR A 54 -6.48 -12.87 7.43
C THR A 54 -5.98 -12.98 8.88
N GLU A 55 -5.87 -11.87 9.61
CA GLU A 55 -5.53 -11.86 11.05
C GLU A 55 -6.55 -12.65 11.91
N LYS A 56 -7.80 -12.75 11.46
CA LYS A 56 -8.83 -13.58 12.10
C LYS A 56 -8.77 -15.07 11.70
N GLY A 57 -7.84 -15.45 10.82
CA GLY A 57 -7.62 -16.83 10.38
C GLY A 57 -8.39 -17.26 9.14
N TYR A 58 -9.06 -16.35 8.43
CA TYR A 58 -9.73 -16.68 7.16
C TYR A 58 -8.74 -16.84 6.01
N ARG A 59 -9.02 -17.76 5.08
CA ARG A 59 -8.34 -17.84 3.79
C ARG A 59 -8.93 -16.79 2.85
N VAL A 60 -8.19 -15.71 2.61
CA VAL A 60 -8.66 -14.57 1.81
C VAL A 60 -8.01 -14.56 0.43
N GLY A 61 -8.83 -14.48 -0.63
CA GLY A 61 -8.40 -14.19 -1.99
C GLY A 61 -8.64 -12.72 -2.31
N VAL A 62 -7.66 -12.04 -2.94
CA VAL A 62 -7.83 -10.65 -3.41
C VAL A 62 -7.74 -10.63 -4.93
N LEU A 63 -8.78 -10.11 -5.59
CA LEU A 63 -8.80 -9.92 -7.04
C LEU A 63 -8.62 -8.45 -7.39
N GLU A 64 -7.52 -8.14 -8.03
CA GLU A 64 -7.21 -6.80 -8.53
C GLU A 64 -7.23 -6.79 -10.06
N ALA A 65 -7.81 -5.74 -10.63
CA ALA A 65 -7.86 -5.59 -12.09
C ALA A 65 -6.48 -5.26 -12.66
N GLY A 66 -5.70 -4.44 -11.97
CA GLY A 66 -4.38 -4.00 -12.41
C GLY A 66 -3.21 -4.86 -11.97
N ARG A 67 -2.02 -4.46 -12.42
CA ARG A 67 -0.75 -5.15 -12.14
C ARG A 67 -0.28 -4.91 -10.70
N ARG A 68 0.56 -5.82 -10.20
CA ARG A 68 1.47 -5.52 -9.08
C ARG A 68 2.72 -4.86 -9.65
N PHE A 69 3.02 -3.65 -9.23
CA PHE A 69 4.19 -2.90 -9.70
C PHE A 69 5.33 -3.02 -8.68
N THR A 70 6.51 -3.32 -9.19
CA THR A 70 7.78 -3.06 -8.48
C THR A 70 8.18 -1.59 -8.63
N ARG A 71 9.14 -1.13 -7.80
CA ARG A 71 9.59 0.27 -7.79
C ARG A 71 10.15 0.71 -9.15
N ASP A 72 10.82 -0.17 -9.87
CA ASP A 72 11.42 0.09 -11.19
C ASP A 72 10.42 0.02 -12.35
N GLU A 73 9.28 -0.64 -12.17
CA GLU A 73 8.18 -0.66 -13.14
C GLU A 73 7.26 0.57 -13.06
N LEU A 74 7.35 1.35 -11.98
CA LEU A 74 6.56 2.57 -11.82
C LEU A 74 7.00 3.64 -12.85
N PRO A 75 6.04 4.40 -13.41
CA PRO A 75 6.32 5.37 -14.46
C PRO A 75 7.23 6.48 -13.94
N ARG A 76 8.32 6.76 -14.66
CA ARG A 76 9.22 7.89 -14.35
C ARG A 76 8.52 9.24 -14.51
N THR A 77 7.61 9.33 -15.47
CA THR A 77 6.80 10.54 -15.75
C THR A 77 5.44 10.11 -16.28
N SER A 78 4.48 11.04 -16.34
CA SER A 78 3.17 10.80 -16.98
C SER A 78 3.25 10.52 -18.48
N TRP A 79 4.40 10.77 -19.12
CA TRP A 79 4.65 10.45 -20.53
C TRP A 79 5.00 8.97 -20.77
N ASP A 80 5.31 8.20 -19.72
CA ASP A 80 5.37 6.74 -19.81
C ASP A 80 3.95 6.17 -19.88
N MET A 81 3.31 6.34 -21.03
CA MET A 81 1.89 6.01 -21.22
C MET A 81 1.58 4.55 -20.90
N LYS A 82 2.53 3.63 -21.12
CA LYS A 82 2.35 2.19 -20.88
C LYS A 82 2.19 1.88 -19.38
N ASN A 83 3.00 2.51 -18.54
CA ASN A 83 3.00 2.27 -17.10
C ASN A 83 2.21 3.34 -16.32
N TYR A 84 1.86 4.46 -16.96
CA TYR A 84 1.03 5.51 -16.37
C TYR A 84 -0.45 5.33 -16.70
N LEU A 85 -0.87 5.17 -17.96
CA LEU A 85 -2.29 5.15 -18.32
C LEU A 85 -2.89 3.74 -18.22
N TRP A 86 -4.02 3.60 -17.53
CA TRP A 86 -4.89 2.43 -17.56
C TRP A 86 -5.89 2.54 -18.71
N ALA A 87 -5.58 1.89 -19.84
CA ALA A 87 -6.47 1.74 -20.98
C ALA A 87 -6.30 0.34 -21.60
N PRO A 88 -6.90 -0.72 -21.00
CA PRO A 88 -6.70 -2.10 -21.42
C PRO A 88 -7.05 -2.36 -22.89
N ALA A 89 -8.06 -1.67 -23.44
CA ALA A 89 -8.43 -1.75 -24.85
C ALA A 89 -7.31 -1.29 -25.81
N LEU A 90 -6.37 -0.50 -25.32
CA LEU A 90 -5.19 -0.02 -26.05
C LEU A 90 -3.90 -0.78 -25.64
N GLY A 91 -4.01 -1.83 -24.82
CA GLY A 91 -2.87 -2.55 -24.27
C GLY A 91 -2.06 -1.77 -23.22
N LEU A 92 -2.63 -0.70 -22.66
CA LEU A 92 -1.99 0.11 -21.62
C LEU A 92 -2.54 -0.32 -20.24
N TYR A 93 -1.65 -0.70 -19.33
CA TYR A 93 -1.99 -1.26 -18.02
C TYR A 93 -1.26 -0.50 -16.91
N GLY A 94 -1.25 0.82 -17.00
CA GLY A 94 -0.62 1.72 -16.05
C GLY A 94 -1.42 2.00 -14.79
N ILE A 95 -0.83 2.75 -13.87
CA ILE A 95 -1.40 3.01 -12.53
C ILE A 95 -2.60 3.99 -12.52
N GLN A 96 -2.71 4.88 -13.51
CA GLN A 96 -3.69 5.96 -13.57
C GLN A 96 -4.88 5.56 -14.43
N ARG A 97 -6.03 5.36 -13.79
CA ARG A 97 -7.32 5.20 -14.44
C ARG A 97 -8.05 6.54 -14.48
N ILE A 98 -8.63 6.86 -15.64
CA ILE A 98 -9.37 8.10 -15.87
C ILE A 98 -10.77 7.71 -16.35
N HIS A 99 -11.78 8.19 -15.64
CA HIS A 99 -13.18 8.06 -16.05
C HIS A 99 -13.77 9.44 -16.29
N LEU A 100 -14.32 9.64 -17.49
CA LEU A 100 -15.09 10.84 -17.81
C LEU A 100 -16.57 10.52 -17.65
N LEU A 101 -17.24 11.23 -16.73
CA LEU A 101 -18.66 11.13 -16.46
C LEU A 101 -19.31 12.49 -16.70
N GLY A 102 -19.79 12.72 -17.92
CA GLY A 102 -20.37 14.00 -18.33
C GLY A 102 -19.36 15.15 -18.13
N ASN A 103 -19.62 16.00 -17.14
CA ASN A 103 -18.78 17.16 -16.80
C ASN A 103 -17.77 16.88 -15.67
N VAL A 104 -17.61 15.62 -15.24
CA VAL A 104 -16.72 15.23 -14.13
C VAL A 104 -15.66 14.27 -14.64
N MET A 105 -14.40 14.52 -14.27
CA MET A 105 -13.29 13.60 -14.47
C MET A 105 -12.90 12.96 -13.14
N VAL A 106 -12.97 11.63 -13.07
CA VAL A 106 -12.59 10.85 -11.90
C VAL A 106 -11.25 10.19 -12.16
N LEU A 107 -10.27 10.49 -11.29
CA LEU A 107 -8.95 9.89 -11.29
C LEU A 107 -8.90 8.78 -10.24
N ALA A 108 -8.53 7.57 -10.64
CA ALA A 108 -8.43 6.41 -9.76
C ALA A 108 -7.12 5.66 -10.00
N GLY A 109 -6.70 4.85 -9.02
CA GLY A 109 -5.57 3.93 -9.18
C GLY A 109 -5.99 2.59 -9.76
N ALA A 110 -5.15 1.97 -10.58
CA ALA A 110 -5.32 0.62 -11.09
C ALA A 110 -4.05 -0.20 -10.89
N GLY A 111 -4.14 -1.25 -10.09
CA GLY A 111 -2.98 -2.03 -9.65
C GLY A 111 -3.07 -2.43 -8.19
N VAL A 112 -2.19 -3.34 -7.77
CA VAL A 112 -2.15 -3.80 -6.38
C VAL A 112 -1.82 -2.62 -5.48
N GLY A 113 -2.76 -2.28 -4.57
CA GLY A 113 -2.74 -1.08 -3.74
C GLY A 113 -3.67 0.05 -4.23
N GLY A 114 -4.29 -0.09 -5.41
CA GLY A 114 -5.30 0.82 -5.95
C GLY A 114 -4.87 2.30 -5.94
N GLY A 115 -5.75 3.18 -5.47
CA GLY A 115 -5.50 4.63 -5.41
C GLY A 115 -4.30 5.05 -4.56
N SER A 116 -3.78 4.18 -3.68
CA SER A 116 -2.56 4.50 -2.94
C SER A 116 -1.33 4.63 -3.86
N LEU A 117 -1.36 4.03 -5.06
CA LEU A 117 -0.29 4.16 -6.05
C LEU A 117 -0.16 5.61 -6.54
N ASN A 118 -1.26 6.31 -6.81
CA ASN A 118 -1.24 7.61 -7.51
C ASN A 118 -1.89 8.79 -6.77
N TYR A 119 -2.26 8.64 -5.49
CA TYR A 119 -2.68 9.78 -4.65
C TYR A 119 -1.51 10.60 -4.08
N ALA A 120 -1.83 11.78 -3.53
CA ALA A 120 -0.87 12.74 -2.98
C ALA A 120 -0.46 12.50 -1.51
N ASN A 121 -0.92 11.42 -0.87
CA ASN A 121 -0.61 11.05 0.53
C ASN A 121 -1.17 11.95 1.63
N THR A 122 -2.10 12.87 1.35
CA THR A 122 -2.72 13.69 2.41
C THR A 122 -3.74 12.89 3.21
N LEU A 123 -3.57 12.81 4.54
CA LEU A 123 -4.26 11.87 5.42
C LEU A 123 -4.94 12.59 6.59
N TYR A 124 -5.88 13.48 6.25
CA TYR A 124 -6.66 14.24 7.22
C TYR A 124 -7.72 13.38 7.92
N VAL A 125 -7.92 13.64 9.21
CA VAL A 125 -9.15 13.23 9.90
C VAL A 125 -10.20 14.31 9.64
N PRO A 126 -11.43 13.94 9.22
CA PRO A 126 -12.49 14.91 8.99
C PRO A 126 -12.77 15.77 10.22
N PRO A 127 -13.20 17.04 10.04
CA PRO A 127 -13.62 17.87 11.16
C PRO A 127 -14.93 17.35 11.77
N ARG A 128 -15.26 17.82 12.99
CA ARG A 128 -16.49 17.47 13.72
C ARG A 128 -17.77 17.56 12.87
N ALA A 129 -17.87 18.58 12.01
CA ALA A 129 -19.02 18.78 11.12
C ALA A 129 -19.32 17.56 10.21
N PHE A 130 -18.29 16.79 9.82
CA PHE A 130 -18.49 15.56 9.05
C PHE A 130 -19.15 14.48 9.91
N PHE A 131 -18.69 14.25 11.13
CA PHE A 131 -19.24 13.20 12.00
C PHE A 131 -20.67 13.51 12.47
N GLU A 132 -21.01 14.80 12.55
CA GLU A 132 -22.33 15.30 12.97
C GLU A 132 -23.27 15.62 11.79
N ASP A 133 -22.95 15.19 10.57
CA ASP A 133 -23.80 15.44 9.41
C ASP A 133 -25.20 14.80 9.58
N PRO A 134 -26.30 15.51 9.29
CA PRO A 134 -27.66 14.99 9.39
C PRO A 134 -27.91 13.67 8.66
N GLN A 135 -27.11 13.34 7.63
CA GLN A 135 -27.25 12.10 6.88
C GLN A 135 -26.98 10.83 7.71
N TRP A 136 -26.16 10.91 8.77
CA TRP A 136 -25.77 9.73 9.54
C TRP A 136 -25.61 9.95 11.05
N LYS A 137 -25.64 11.20 11.55
CA LYS A 137 -25.42 11.50 12.98
C LYS A 137 -26.36 10.77 13.95
N GLU A 138 -27.56 10.39 13.51
CA GLU A 138 -28.55 9.70 14.36
C GLU A 138 -28.27 8.19 14.51
N ILE A 139 -27.30 7.63 13.76
CA ILE A 139 -26.95 6.21 13.83
C ILE A 139 -26.14 5.91 15.10
N THR A 140 -25.12 6.71 15.38
CA THR A 140 -24.17 6.52 16.48
C THR A 140 -23.29 7.77 16.65
N ASP A 141 -22.54 7.85 17.75
CA ASP A 141 -21.44 8.81 17.88
C ASP A 141 -20.27 8.40 16.99
N TRP A 142 -20.32 8.80 15.72
CA TRP A 142 -19.29 8.44 14.73
C TRP A 142 -17.89 8.91 15.10
N ALA A 143 -17.76 10.06 15.77
CA ALA A 143 -16.46 10.56 16.18
C ALA A 143 -15.85 9.65 17.25
N GLY A 144 -16.64 9.26 18.26
CA GLY A 144 -16.23 8.30 19.29
C GLY A 144 -15.96 6.90 18.72
N GLU A 145 -16.87 6.39 17.90
CA GLU A 145 -16.81 5.04 17.33
C GLU A 145 -15.63 4.86 16.37
N LEU A 146 -15.35 5.85 15.51
CA LEU A 146 -14.28 5.77 14.52
C LEU A 146 -12.90 6.14 15.06
N LYS A 147 -12.81 6.82 16.21
CA LYS A 147 -11.54 7.27 16.82
C LYS A 147 -10.46 6.18 16.90
N PRO A 148 -10.70 4.97 17.45
CA PRO A 148 -9.67 3.94 17.50
C PRO A 148 -9.23 3.47 16.11
N TYR A 149 -10.13 3.46 15.12
CA TYR A 149 -9.84 3.05 13.76
C TYR A 149 -9.06 4.11 12.98
N TYR A 150 -9.32 5.40 13.20
CA TYR A 150 -8.46 6.48 12.70
C TYR A 150 -7.05 6.38 13.27
N ALA A 151 -6.91 6.15 14.59
CA ALA A 151 -5.60 5.96 15.21
C ALA A 151 -4.86 4.74 14.63
N GLN A 152 -5.57 3.62 14.37
CA GLN A 152 -4.98 2.46 13.72
C GLN A 152 -4.56 2.77 12.27
N ALA A 153 -5.42 3.41 11.48
CA ALA A 153 -5.12 3.77 10.10
C ALA A 153 -3.92 4.73 10.02
N GLN A 154 -3.84 5.72 10.92
CA GLN A 154 -2.71 6.64 11.02
C GLN A 154 -1.40 5.92 11.32
N ARG A 155 -1.41 4.94 12.25
CA ARG A 155 -0.22 4.10 12.51
C ARG A 155 0.18 3.28 11.29
N MET A 156 -0.77 2.56 10.67
CA MET A 156 -0.50 1.72 9.50
C MET A 156 0.04 2.53 8.31
N LEU A 157 -0.47 3.74 8.10
CA LEU A 157 -0.04 4.61 7.00
C LEU A 157 1.20 5.46 7.36
N GLY A 158 1.68 5.40 8.59
CA GLY A 158 2.81 6.19 9.06
C GLY A 158 2.55 7.70 8.98
N VAL A 159 1.36 8.13 9.39
CA VAL A 159 0.91 9.53 9.26
C VAL A 159 1.72 10.45 10.15
N ARG A 160 2.25 11.52 9.56
CA ARG A 160 2.98 12.58 10.24
C ARG A 160 2.80 13.90 9.50
N LEU A 161 2.93 15.05 10.18
CA LEU A 161 2.96 16.35 9.49
C LEU A 161 4.20 16.46 8.60
N ASN A 162 4.00 16.87 7.35
CA ASN A 162 5.10 17.19 6.44
C ASN A 162 6.08 18.16 7.13
N PRO A 163 7.37 17.80 7.31
CA PRO A 163 8.32 18.64 8.03
C PRO A 163 8.83 19.84 7.22
N THR A 164 8.59 19.84 5.91
CA THR A 164 9.21 20.79 5.00
C THR A 164 8.23 21.89 4.61
N VAL A 165 8.64 23.13 4.80
CA VAL A 165 7.97 24.33 4.28
C VAL A 165 8.55 24.66 2.91
N THR A 166 7.72 24.62 1.87
CA THR A 166 8.10 25.00 0.51
C THR A 166 7.85 26.49 0.24
N PRO A 167 8.42 27.07 -0.84
CA PRO A 167 8.08 28.45 -1.23
C PRO A 167 6.57 28.67 -1.45
N SER A 168 5.85 27.68 -1.97
CA SER A 168 4.39 27.73 -2.13
C SER A 168 3.67 27.84 -0.79
N ASP A 169 4.14 27.11 0.23
CA ASP A 169 3.58 27.17 1.58
C ASP A 169 3.77 28.54 2.23
N VAL A 170 4.92 29.19 1.99
CA VAL A 170 5.16 30.57 2.44
C VAL A 170 4.15 31.54 1.83
N HIS A 171 3.90 31.44 0.52
CA HIS A 171 2.90 32.28 -0.14
C HIS A 171 1.48 32.01 0.37
N LEU A 172 1.13 30.74 0.60
CA LEU A 172 -0.17 30.37 1.15
C LEU A 172 -0.37 30.91 2.57
N LYS A 173 0.65 30.82 3.42
CA LYS A 173 0.65 31.38 4.78
C LYS A 173 0.49 32.89 4.77
N ASN A 174 1.25 33.60 3.94
CA ASN A 174 1.16 35.06 3.82
C ASN A 174 -0.23 35.50 3.33
N ALA A 175 -0.85 34.76 2.41
CA ALA A 175 -2.20 35.03 1.96
C ALA A 175 -3.23 34.83 3.09
N ALA A 176 -3.11 33.75 3.86
CA ALA A 176 -3.97 33.48 5.02
C ALA A 176 -3.83 34.58 6.09
N GLU A 177 -2.60 35.03 6.37
CA GLU A 177 -2.34 36.16 7.28
C GLU A 177 -2.97 37.46 6.78
N ALA A 178 -2.83 37.79 5.49
CA ALA A 178 -3.46 38.98 4.89
C ALA A 178 -5.00 38.92 4.93
N MET A 179 -5.58 37.72 4.91
CA MET A 179 -7.03 37.50 5.05
C MET A 179 -7.50 37.46 6.51
N GLY A 180 -6.60 37.59 7.50
CA GLY A 180 -6.92 37.52 8.92
C GLY A 180 -7.21 36.11 9.45
N VAL A 181 -6.82 35.06 8.72
CA VAL A 181 -7.03 33.64 9.06
C VAL A 181 -5.72 32.85 9.11
N GLY A 182 -4.61 33.52 9.42
CA GLY A 182 -3.26 32.92 9.42
C GLY A 182 -3.10 31.77 10.43
N ASP A 183 -3.90 31.74 11.49
CA ASP A 183 -3.98 30.67 12.48
C ASP A 183 -4.54 29.35 11.90
N SER A 184 -5.25 29.40 10.77
CA SER A 184 -5.71 28.21 10.05
C SER A 184 -4.63 27.53 9.21
N PHE A 185 -3.48 28.19 9.00
CA PHE A 185 -2.38 27.59 8.24
C PHE A 185 -1.72 26.46 9.03
N HIS A 186 -1.58 25.30 8.39
CA HIS A 186 -0.93 24.12 8.95
C HIS A 186 -0.40 23.25 7.80
N LEU A 187 0.67 22.51 8.06
CA LEU A 187 1.24 21.58 7.10
C LEU A 187 0.36 20.33 7.00
N ALA A 188 0.35 19.70 5.82
CA ALA A 188 -0.49 18.53 5.59
C ALA A 188 0.04 17.30 6.36
N PRO A 189 -0.85 16.52 7.01
CA PRO A 189 -0.51 15.18 7.47
C PRO A 189 -0.32 14.26 6.25
N VAL A 190 0.84 13.61 6.16
CA VAL A 190 1.24 12.74 5.05
C VAL A 190 1.74 11.38 5.50
N GLY A 191 1.60 10.37 4.64
CA GLY A 191 2.16 9.02 4.83
C GLY A 191 3.46 8.85 4.04
N VAL A 192 4.54 9.43 4.52
CA VAL A 192 5.86 9.43 3.87
C VAL A 192 6.94 9.19 4.92
N TYR A 193 7.94 8.38 4.60
CA TYR A 193 9.15 8.22 5.38
C TYR A 193 10.19 9.28 4.97
N PHE A 194 10.51 10.21 5.86
CA PHE A 194 11.46 11.31 5.63
C PHE A 194 12.89 10.96 6.04
N GLY A 195 13.08 10.02 6.97
CA GLY A 195 14.40 9.56 7.43
C GLY A 195 15.05 10.46 8.48
N ASP A 196 14.34 11.44 9.04
CA ASP A 196 14.90 12.41 9.98
C ASP A 196 14.81 11.97 11.46
N GLY A 197 14.33 10.75 11.71
CA GLY A 197 14.20 10.17 13.05
C GLY A 197 12.90 10.49 13.78
N GLU A 198 11.96 11.18 13.13
CA GLU A 198 10.62 11.47 13.69
C GLU A 198 9.52 10.64 13.00
N ASP A 199 9.90 9.75 12.07
CA ASP A 199 8.99 8.83 11.39
C ASP A 199 8.81 7.54 12.18
N GLY A 200 7.63 6.93 12.05
CA GLY A 200 7.37 5.59 12.61
C GLY A 200 7.57 5.56 14.13
N ASP A 201 8.43 4.66 14.60
CA ASP A 201 8.82 4.55 16.01
C ASP A 201 10.03 5.44 16.41
N GLY A 202 10.56 6.23 15.47
CA GLY A 202 11.73 7.09 15.67
C GLY A 202 13.07 6.35 15.78
N SER A 203 13.09 5.03 15.54
CA SER A 203 14.29 4.20 15.71
C SER A 203 15.30 4.31 14.56
N ARG A 204 14.90 4.89 13.42
CA ARG A 204 15.69 4.93 12.18
C ARG A 204 15.92 6.34 11.68
N ARG A 205 17.17 6.63 11.32
CA ARG A 205 17.58 7.83 10.58
C ARG A 205 18.26 7.42 9.27
N ALA A 206 18.05 8.19 8.22
CA ALA A 206 18.59 7.95 6.90
C ALA A 206 18.78 9.27 6.16
N ALA A 207 19.90 9.40 5.45
CA ALA A 207 20.07 10.48 4.49
C ALA A 207 19.05 10.33 3.34
N PRO A 208 18.60 11.42 2.69
CA PRO A 208 17.69 11.35 1.56
C PRO A 208 18.10 10.30 0.52
N GLY A 209 17.18 9.41 0.15
CA GLY A 209 17.38 8.31 -0.79
C GLY A 209 18.06 7.06 -0.23
N ALA A 210 18.63 7.11 0.98
CA ALA A 210 19.18 5.94 1.66
C ALA A 210 18.06 5.03 2.15
N GLU A 211 18.34 3.71 2.12
CA GLU A 211 17.40 2.66 2.49
C GLU A 211 17.64 2.20 3.93
N VAL A 212 16.55 1.92 4.64
CA VAL A 212 16.54 1.33 5.98
C VAL A 212 15.59 0.13 6.01
N PRO A 213 15.82 -0.84 6.92
CA PRO A 213 14.79 -1.82 7.29
C PRO A 213 13.51 -1.12 7.76
N ASP A 214 12.39 -1.84 7.75
CA ASP A 214 11.09 -1.29 8.10
C ASP A 214 11.10 -0.48 9.43
N PRO A 215 10.71 0.81 9.40
CA PRO A 215 10.67 1.66 10.57
C PRO A 215 9.29 1.70 11.27
N TYR A 216 8.28 0.94 10.81
CA TYR A 216 6.90 1.06 11.30
C TYR A 216 6.38 -0.16 12.06
N PHE A 217 6.68 -1.38 11.62
CA PHE A 217 6.06 -2.62 12.11
C PHE A 217 7.04 -3.51 12.86
N GLY A 218 7.94 -2.90 13.63
CA GLY A 218 8.97 -3.63 14.38
C GLY A 218 10.02 -4.30 13.49
N GLY A 219 10.12 -3.90 12.22
CA GLY A 219 11.06 -4.47 11.26
C GLY A 219 10.49 -5.59 10.38
N GLU A 220 9.24 -6.01 10.63
CA GLU A 220 8.58 -7.08 9.88
C GLU A 220 8.01 -6.61 8.52
N GLY A 221 7.86 -5.30 8.33
CA GLY A 221 7.43 -4.73 7.07
C GLY A 221 8.54 -4.66 6.01
N PRO A 222 8.21 -4.16 4.80
CA PRO A 222 9.21 -3.91 3.77
C PRO A 222 10.12 -2.72 4.10
N SER A 223 11.32 -2.71 3.51
CA SER A 223 12.28 -1.60 3.64
C SER A 223 11.73 -0.27 3.11
N ARG A 224 12.21 0.85 3.68
CA ARG A 224 11.88 2.22 3.24
C ARG A 224 13.12 2.98 2.80
N ARG A 225 12.94 3.90 1.85
CA ARG A 225 13.96 4.89 1.53
C ARG A 225 13.52 6.26 1.98
N ALA A 226 14.44 7.03 2.56
CA ALA A 226 14.16 8.40 2.96
C ALA A 226 13.74 9.24 1.75
N CYS A 227 12.69 10.04 1.91
CA CYS A 227 12.18 10.93 0.88
C CYS A 227 13.27 11.89 0.38
N THR A 228 13.33 12.07 -0.94
CA THR A 228 14.20 13.06 -1.61
C THR A 228 13.45 14.32 -2.04
N GLU A 229 12.17 14.42 -1.65
CA GLU A 229 11.29 15.56 -1.97
C GLU A 229 11.11 15.82 -3.47
N CYS A 230 11.22 14.76 -4.29
CA CYS A 230 11.15 14.85 -5.75
C CYS A 230 9.76 15.21 -6.34
N GLY A 231 8.68 15.14 -5.54
CA GLY A 231 7.32 15.44 -6.01
C GLY A 231 6.67 14.34 -6.87
N GLU A 232 7.29 13.16 -7.02
CA GLU A 232 6.81 12.04 -7.85
C GLU A 232 5.71 11.18 -7.17
N CYS A 233 4.97 11.73 -6.20
CA CYS A 233 3.99 10.98 -5.41
C CYS A 233 2.84 10.41 -6.26
N MET A 234 2.39 11.17 -7.26
CA MET A 234 1.24 10.79 -8.10
C MET A 234 1.63 9.87 -9.28
N THR A 235 2.93 9.63 -9.50
CA THR A 235 3.42 8.64 -10.46
C THR A 235 3.84 7.33 -9.79
N GLY A 236 3.57 7.14 -8.50
CA GLY A 236 3.85 5.88 -7.79
C GLY A 236 4.90 5.97 -6.70
N CYS A 237 5.68 7.05 -6.60
CA CYS A 237 6.90 7.11 -5.79
C CYS A 237 7.83 5.90 -6.03
N ARG A 238 8.47 5.88 -7.19
CA ARG A 238 9.50 4.87 -7.54
C ARG A 238 10.68 4.77 -6.56
N HIS A 239 10.80 5.75 -5.67
CA HIS A 239 11.84 5.83 -4.67
C HIS A 239 11.49 5.07 -3.38
N GLY A 240 10.24 4.66 -3.14
CA GLY A 240 9.90 3.85 -1.96
C GLY A 240 9.83 4.61 -0.63
N ALA A 241 9.71 5.94 -0.68
CA ALA A 241 9.50 6.77 0.51
C ALA A 241 8.01 6.88 0.90
N LYS A 242 7.12 6.73 -0.08
CA LYS A 242 5.67 6.83 0.08
C LYS A 242 5.10 5.55 0.69
N ASN A 243 4.31 5.68 1.76
CA ASN A 243 3.62 4.53 2.36
C ASN A 243 2.36 4.17 1.54
N THR A 244 2.57 3.41 0.47
CA THR A 244 1.48 2.81 -0.31
C THR A 244 0.94 1.56 0.40
N LEU A 245 -0.21 1.03 -0.05
CA LEU A 245 -0.81 -0.14 0.59
C LEU A 245 0.03 -1.43 0.49
N ASN A 246 0.93 -1.52 -0.50
CA ASN A 246 1.89 -2.62 -0.65
C ASN A 246 3.03 -2.57 0.37
N GLU A 247 3.12 -1.47 1.11
CA GLU A 247 4.19 -1.22 2.05
C GLU A 247 3.72 -1.45 3.50
N ASN A 248 2.41 -1.66 3.73
CA ASN A 248 1.83 -1.77 5.07
C ASN A 248 0.62 -2.72 5.22
N TYR A 249 -0.21 -2.93 4.18
CA TYR A 249 -1.40 -3.79 4.28
C TYR A 249 -1.33 -5.05 3.41
N LEU A 250 -0.57 -5.05 2.30
CA LEU A 250 -0.51 -6.10 1.27
C LEU A 250 0.91 -6.59 1.05
#